data_AF-A0A7K7USH0-F1
#
_entry.id   AF-A0A7K7USH0-F1
#
_cell.length_a   1.000
_cell.length_b   1.000
_cell.length_c   1.000
_cell.angle_alpha   90.00
_cell.angle_beta   90.00
_cell.angle_gamma   90.00
#
_symmetry.space_group_name_H-M   'P 1'
#
loop_
_entity.id
_entity.type
_entity.pdbx_description
1 polymer ?
#
loop_
_entity_poly.entity_id
_entity_poly.type
_entity_poly.pdbx_seq_one_letter_code
_entity_poly.pdbx_strand_id
1 'polypeptide(L)'
;RSSYSCCYFVLPCCFFDFHGKYSRRQSKKTQYREYLDFVSEVGFVCGFHVEEDCLRIPSTKRVCLIGKNRTYSPVQCAVMDKQIAQYIHDRQPCALVSHDRRTGFNPNDGSDNVCKEAGTEFPGEETDSAGRVWMPGFQPREKEEQVRNCATLPRDFVDDVVLRVANLLLNATQEKSCHNTDSVNTNTWNQGESLSLKEVAEHLNKETLKRLKSEYGGLQTLLKNSHQVFEVLNGRVHIRDWRKEKPSRKNKPEVKRRLSAEAFKTRLCWFFLHHPDGCSLPSESCPYAHGTEELR
;
A
#
# COMPACT_ATOMS: atom_id res chain seq x y z
N ARG A 1 17.79 -23.42 16.26
CA ARG A 1 16.98 -24.06 17.33
C ARG A 1 16.34 -22.97 18.20
N SER A 2 15.14 -23.21 18.73
CA SER A 2 14.41 -22.27 19.59
C SER A 2 14.22 -22.88 20.98
N SER A 3 14.13 -22.04 22.03
CA SER A 3 13.80 -22.50 23.38
C SER A 3 12.45 -23.23 23.45
N TYR A 4 12.29 -24.09 24.47
CA TYR A 4 11.01 -24.76 24.76
C TYR A 4 9.92 -23.76 25.15
N SER A 5 10.27 -22.74 25.93
CA SER A 5 9.36 -21.66 26.35
C SER A 5 9.19 -20.56 25.30
N CYS A 6 9.66 -20.78 24.08
CA CYS A 6 9.53 -19.81 23.00
C CYS A 6 8.06 -19.61 22.61
N CYS A 7 7.68 -18.37 22.36
CA CYS A 7 6.45 -18.00 21.67
C CYS A 7 6.83 -17.30 20.37
N TYR A 8 5.97 -17.33 19.36
CA TYR A 8 6.22 -16.59 18.13
C TYR A 8 5.00 -15.81 17.67
N PHE A 9 5.30 -14.76 16.90
CA PHE A 9 4.34 -13.99 16.13
C PHE A 9 4.88 -13.86 14.71
N VAL A 10 4.04 -14.14 13.71
CA VAL A 10 4.40 -13.95 12.31
C VAL A 10 3.26 -13.29 11.54
N LEU A 11 3.62 -12.34 10.67
CA LEU A 11 2.71 -11.72 9.70
C LEU A 11 3.10 -12.18 8.30
N PRO A 12 2.44 -13.20 7.72
CA PRO A 12 2.82 -13.75 6.43
C PRO A 12 2.50 -12.77 5.28
N CYS A 13 3.48 -11.96 4.87
CA CYS A 13 3.28 -10.93 3.85
C CYS A 13 3.99 -11.23 2.51
N CYS A 14 4.94 -12.16 2.49
CA CYS A 14 5.70 -12.56 1.30
C CYS A 14 5.56 -14.06 1.06
N PHE A 15 5.27 -14.49 -0.16
CA PHE A 15 4.96 -15.89 -0.49
C PHE A 15 6.24 -16.70 -0.71
N PHE A 16 6.90 -17.09 0.39
CA PHE A 16 8.09 -17.95 0.36
C PHE A 16 7.88 -19.21 1.21
N ASP A 17 8.36 -20.33 0.71
CA ASP A 17 8.55 -21.60 1.44
C ASP A 17 10.01 -21.65 1.94
N PHE A 18 10.47 -22.78 2.48
CA PHE A 18 11.84 -22.94 3.00
C PHE A 18 12.93 -22.90 1.92
N HIS A 19 12.60 -23.28 0.68
CA HIS A 19 13.55 -23.46 -0.43
C HIS A 19 13.29 -22.58 -1.66
N GLY A 20 12.25 -21.75 -1.62
CA GLY A 20 12.01 -20.76 -2.69
C GLY A 20 10.68 -20.05 -2.55
N LYS A 21 10.19 -19.52 -3.68
CA LYS A 21 8.84 -18.96 -3.75
C LYS A 21 7.81 -20.06 -3.48
N TYR A 22 6.79 -19.72 -2.71
CA TYR A 22 5.71 -20.63 -2.41
C TYR A 22 4.86 -20.87 -3.68
N SER A 23 4.84 -22.12 -4.13
CA SER A 23 4.03 -22.57 -5.26
C SER A 23 2.68 -23.06 -4.77
N ARG A 24 1.62 -22.47 -5.32
CA ARG A 24 0.24 -22.85 -5.04
C ARG A 24 -0.01 -24.30 -5.44
N ARG A 25 -0.64 -25.08 -4.56
CA ARG A 25 -0.94 -26.51 -4.75
C ARG A 25 -2.40 -26.76 -5.14
N GLN A 26 -3.32 -25.86 -4.81
CA GLN A 26 -4.75 -26.04 -5.09
C GLN A 26 -5.44 -24.80 -5.65
N SER A 27 -6.37 -24.98 -6.59
CA SER A 27 -7.09 -23.85 -7.21
C SER A 27 -8.33 -23.35 -6.43
N LYS A 28 -8.74 -24.05 -5.35
CA LYS A 28 -10.01 -23.81 -4.64
C LYS A 28 -10.00 -22.61 -3.66
N LYS A 29 -8.83 -22.22 -3.13
CA LYS A 29 -8.68 -21.13 -2.13
C LYS A 29 -7.88 -19.97 -2.70
N THR A 30 -8.06 -18.74 -2.21
CA THR A 30 -7.17 -17.64 -2.64
C THR A 30 -5.70 -17.97 -2.32
N GLN A 31 -4.76 -17.46 -3.14
CA GLN A 31 -3.32 -17.69 -2.89
C GLN A 31 -2.91 -17.28 -1.46
N TYR A 32 -3.48 -16.18 -0.95
CA TYR A 32 -3.19 -15.72 0.41
C TYR A 32 -3.74 -16.68 1.47
N ARG A 33 -4.99 -17.15 1.36
CA ARG A 33 -5.55 -18.10 2.34
C ARG A 33 -4.78 -19.42 2.36
N GLU A 34 -4.44 -19.93 1.18
CA GLU A 34 -3.67 -21.16 1.06
C GLU A 34 -2.26 -21.02 1.68
N TYR A 35 -1.64 -19.86 1.49
CA TYR A 35 -0.36 -19.57 2.13
C TYR A 35 -0.47 -19.45 3.66
N LEU A 36 -1.54 -18.84 4.19
CA LEU A 36 -1.79 -18.79 5.63
C LEU A 36 -1.97 -20.20 6.20
N ASP A 37 -2.71 -21.07 5.50
CA ASP A 37 -2.88 -22.47 5.88
C ASP A 37 -1.52 -23.19 5.93
N PHE A 38 -0.66 -22.96 4.94
CA PHE A 38 0.72 -23.50 4.94
C PHE A 38 1.54 -22.99 6.14
N VAL A 39 1.57 -21.69 6.42
CA VAL A 39 2.35 -21.18 7.56
C VAL A 39 1.78 -21.68 8.89
N SER A 40 0.47 -21.89 8.99
CA SER A 40 -0.17 -22.53 10.14
C SER A 40 0.25 -23.99 10.30
N GLU A 41 0.26 -24.77 9.21
CA GLU A 41 0.78 -26.13 9.15
C GLU A 41 2.23 -26.21 9.63
N VAL A 42 3.10 -25.29 9.18
CA VAL A 42 4.49 -25.18 9.65
C VAL A 42 4.54 -25.00 11.17
N GLY A 43 3.69 -24.13 11.74
CA GLY A 43 3.61 -23.94 13.18
C GLY A 43 3.19 -25.21 13.93
N PHE A 44 2.20 -25.95 13.42
CA PHE A 44 1.77 -27.22 14.01
C PHE A 44 2.85 -28.30 13.93
N VAL A 45 3.55 -28.43 12.79
CA VAL A 45 4.66 -29.38 12.63
C VAL A 45 5.82 -29.02 13.56
N CYS A 46 6.07 -27.74 13.77
CA CYS A 46 7.00 -27.25 14.79
C CYS A 46 6.54 -27.50 16.23
N GLY A 47 5.36 -28.12 16.42
CA GLY A 47 4.81 -28.50 17.72
C GLY A 47 4.34 -27.31 18.53
N PHE A 48 3.74 -26.30 17.88
CA PHE A 48 3.10 -25.18 18.56
C PHE A 48 1.58 -25.29 18.56
N HIS A 49 0.96 -24.76 19.61
CA HIS A 49 -0.43 -24.33 19.53
C HIS A 49 -0.50 -23.01 18.73
N VAL A 50 -1.04 -23.08 17.51
CA VAL A 50 -1.11 -21.96 16.57
C VAL A 50 -2.50 -21.33 16.59
N GLU A 51 -2.55 -20.03 16.82
CA GLU A 51 -3.76 -19.21 16.70
C GLU A 51 -3.63 -18.21 15.54
N GLU A 52 -4.77 -17.88 14.93
CA GLU A 52 -4.89 -16.89 13.87
C GLU A 52 -5.56 -15.62 14.42
N ASP A 53 -5.01 -14.45 14.12
CA ASP A 53 -5.60 -13.16 14.49
C ASP A 53 -5.54 -12.16 13.33
N CYS A 54 -6.37 -11.13 13.36
CA CYS A 54 -6.47 -10.09 12.35
C CYS A 54 -6.02 -8.73 12.90
N LEU A 55 -4.85 -8.28 12.45
CA LEU A 55 -4.30 -6.98 12.83
C LEU A 55 -5.12 -5.82 12.27
N ARG A 56 -5.23 -4.75 13.06
CA ARG A 56 -5.81 -3.47 12.62
C ARG A 56 -4.77 -2.61 11.90
N ILE A 57 -4.31 -3.07 10.74
CA ILE A 57 -3.33 -2.38 9.89
C ILE A 57 -3.92 -2.08 8.49
N PRO A 58 -3.38 -1.09 7.74
CA PRO A 58 -3.89 -0.72 6.42
C PRO A 58 -3.54 -1.72 5.30
N SER A 59 -2.85 -2.82 5.61
CA SER A 59 -2.49 -3.89 4.66
C SER A 59 -3.68 -4.82 4.40
N THR A 60 -3.77 -5.35 3.17
CA THR A 60 -4.66 -6.46 2.84
C THR A 60 -4.16 -7.79 3.41
N LYS A 61 -2.85 -7.91 3.67
CA LYS A 61 -2.21 -9.03 4.35
C LYS A 61 -2.08 -8.71 5.84
N ARG A 62 -3.20 -8.79 6.54
CA ARG A 62 -3.35 -8.41 7.96
C ARG A 62 -3.57 -9.58 8.91
N VAL A 63 -3.69 -10.80 8.38
CA VAL A 63 -3.84 -12.00 9.18
C VAL A 63 -2.46 -12.42 9.67
N CYS A 64 -2.31 -12.56 10.98
CA CYS A 64 -1.09 -13.04 11.64
C CYS A 64 -1.34 -14.40 12.29
N LEU A 65 -0.25 -15.11 12.56
CA LEU A 65 -0.25 -16.39 13.25
C LEU A 65 0.61 -16.29 14.51
N ILE A 66 0.09 -16.84 15.61
CA ILE A 66 0.69 -16.74 16.95
C ILE A 66 0.91 -18.15 17.47
N GLY A 67 2.16 -18.50 17.78
CA GLY A 67 2.50 -19.74 18.47
C GLY A 67 2.64 -19.48 19.97
N LYS A 68 1.75 -20.03 20.80
CA LYS A 68 1.72 -19.77 22.25
C LYS A 68 2.64 -20.68 23.05
N ASN A 69 2.44 -21.98 22.95
CA ASN A 69 3.17 -22.97 23.74
C ASN A 69 3.42 -24.24 22.93
N ARG A 70 4.32 -25.09 23.43
CA ARG A 70 4.60 -26.38 22.81
C ARG A 70 3.49 -27.39 23.10
N THR A 71 3.20 -28.23 22.12
CA THR A 71 2.24 -29.34 22.21
C THR A 71 2.87 -30.65 22.69
N TYR A 72 4.17 -30.65 22.95
CA TYR A 72 4.96 -31.79 23.38
C TYR A 72 5.76 -31.46 24.64
N SER A 73 6.26 -32.46 25.35
CA SER A 73 7.01 -32.29 26.60
C SER A 73 8.49 -31.94 26.39
N PRO A 74 9.20 -31.31 27.35
CA PRO A 74 10.60 -30.90 27.16
C PRO A 74 11.56 -32.04 26.79
N VAL A 75 11.27 -33.26 27.23
CA VAL A 75 12.10 -34.45 26.92
C VAL A 75 11.99 -34.88 25.45
N GLN A 76 10.93 -34.46 24.75
CA GLN A 76 10.69 -34.80 23.34
C GLN A 76 11.32 -33.79 22.37
N CYS A 77 11.93 -32.70 22.85
CA CYS A 77 12.55 -31.65 22.00
C CYS A 77 13.46 -32.24 20.90
N ALA A 78 14.32 -33.19 21.24
CA ALA A 78 15.26 -33.77 20.28
C ALA A 78 14.57 -34.60 19.18
N VAL A 79 13.45 -35.24 19.51
CA VAL A 79 12.65 -36.01 18.55
C VAL A 79 11.89 -35.06 17.62
N MET A 80 11.29 -34.01 18.18
CA MET A 80 10.59 -32.98 17.42
C MET A 80 11.54 -32.23 16.48
N ASP A 81 12.74 -31.88 16.93
CA ASP A 81 13.76 -31.24 16.09
C ASP A 81 14.11 -32.10 14.86
N LYS A 82 14.17 -33.43 15.02
CA LYS A 82 14.39 -34.35 13.88
C LYS A 82 13.20 -34.37 12.92
N GLN A 83 11.97 -34.39 13.45
CA GLN A 83 10.76 -34.34 12.61
C GLN A 83 10.65 -33.02 11.85
N ILE A 84 10.98 -31.90 12.48
CA ILE A 84 10.99 -30.58 11.84
C ILE A 84 12.04 -30.53 10.73
N ALA A 85 13.26 -31.04 11.00
CA ALA A 85 14.31 -31.11 9.99
C ALA A 85 13.88 -31.98 8.79
N GLN A 86 13.25 -33.12 9.04
CA GLN A 86 12.71 -33.98 7.99
C GLN A 86 11.62 -33.27 7.17
N TYR A 87 10.67 -32.61 7.83
CA TYR A 87 9.62 -31.84 7.16
C TYR A 87 10.17 -30.74 6.25
N ILE A 88 11.20 -30.02 6.69
CA ILE A 88 11.86 -29.00 5.88
C ILE A 88 12.56 -29.64 4.67
N HIS A 89 13.23 -30.78 4.87
CA HIS A 89 13.91 -31.50 3.81
C HIS A 89 12.95 -32.06 2.75
N ASP A 90 11.83 -32.65 3.16
CA ASP A 90 10.81 -33.23 2.26
C ASP A 90 10.13 -32.20 1.36
N ARG A 91 10.24 -30.91 1.71
CA ARG A 91 9.73 -29.80 0.92
C ARG A 91 10.74 -29.24 -0.07
N GLN A 92 11.97 -29.76 -0.08
CA GLN A 92 12.93 -29.41 -1.11
C GLN A 92 12.31 -29.76 -2.47
N PRO A 93 12.25 -28.81 -3.42
CA PRO A 93 11.74 -29.11 -4.74
C PRO A 93 12.55 -30.29 -5.26
N CYS A 94 11.88 -31.39 -5.60
CA CYS A 94 12.51 -32.44 -6.39
C CYS A 94 13.01 -31.71 -7.63
N ALA A 95 14.33 -31.57 -7.77
CA ALA A 95 14.95 -31.09 -8.98
C ALA A 95 14.64 -32.16 -10.02
N LEU A 96 13.42 -32.07 -10.60
CA LEU A 96 13.08 -32.74 -11.82
C LEU A 96 14.08 -32.20 -12.81
N VAL A 97 15.11 -33.04 -13.01
CA VAL A 97 15.92 -33.16 -14.20
C VAL A 97 15.18 -32.46 -15.32
N SER A 98 15.68 -31.29 -15.70
CA SER A 98 15.27 -30.64 -16.93
C SER A 98 15.80 -31.52 -18.07
N HIS A 99 15.18 -32.67 -18.29
CA HIS A 99 15.22 -33.32 -19.58
C HIS A 99 14.44 -32.39 -20.48
N ASP A 100 15.20 -31.56 -21.18
CA ASP A 100 14.79 -30.77 -22.31
C ASP A 100 14.11 -31.70 -23.32
N ARG A 101 12.79 -31.86 -23.20
CA ARG A 101 11.97 -32.50 -24.23
C ARG A 101 11.77 -31.49 -25.36
N ARG A 102 12.84 -31.26 -26.13
CA ARG A 102 12.68 -31.02 -27.55
C ARG A 102 12.31 -32.35 -28.19
N THR A 103 11.03 -32.47 -28.50
CA THR A 103 10.48 -33.43 -29.45
C THR A 103 11.30 -33.38 -30.75
N GLY A 104 11.92 -34.51 -31.11
CA GLY A 104 12.60 -34.68 -32.38
C GLY A 104 13.37 -36.00 -32.48
N PHE A 105 12.64 -37.08 -32.83
CA PHE A 105 13.12 -38.33 -33.45
C PHE A 105 13.98 -39.34 -32.65
N ASN A 106 13.41 -40.55 -32.48
CA ASN A 106 14.07 -41.85 -32.20
C ASN A 106 14.86 -42.35 -33.44
N PRO A 107 15.67 -43.46 -33.43
CA PRO A 107 15.78 -44.55 -32.42
C PRO A 107 17.22 -45.11 -32.14
N ASN A 108 17.27 -46.06 -31.19
CA ASN A 108 18.29 -47.12 -30.94
C ASN A 108 19.65 -46.71 -30.33
N ASP A 109 19.98 -47.22 -29.14
CA ASP A 109 20.73 -48.47 -28.94
C ASP A 109 20.80 -48.80 -27.44
N GLY A 110 20.96 -50.08 -27.10
CA GLY A 110 21.05 -50.58 -25.73
C GLY A 110 22.43 -50.34 -25.09
N SER A 111 22.48 -50.31 -23.76
CA SER A 111 23.58 -50.83 -22.94
C SER A 111 23.40 -50.43 -21.46
N ASP A 112 23.72 -51.39 -20.60
CA ASP A 112 23.83 -51.32 -19.15
C ASP A 112 24.73 -50.18 -18.65
N ASN A 113 24.47 -49.67 -17.43
CA ASN A 113 25.46 -49.66 -16.32
C ASN A 113 25.00 -48.85 -15.08
N VAL A 114 24.72 -49.59 -14.01
CA VAL A 114 25.18 -49.43 -12.62
C VAL A 114 25.73 -48.07 -12.13
N CYS A 115 25.07 -47.60 -11.06
CA CYS A 115 25.51 -46.92 -9.82
C CYS A 115 26.86 -46.17 -9.77
N LYS A 116 26.83 -44.96 -9.17
CA LYS A 116 27.83 -44.54 -8.18
C LYS A 116 27.21 -43.58 -7.15
N GLU A 117 27.17 -44.06 -5.90
CA GLU A 117 27.08 -43.25 -4.69
C GLU A 117 28.26 -42.29 -4.60
N ALA A 118 28.04 -41.09 -4.08
CA ALA A 118 29.10 -40.24 -3.55
C ALA A 118 28.58 -39.44 -2.35
N GLY A 119 28.89 -39.98 -1.16
CA GLY A 119 29.66 -39.27 -0.14
C GLY A 119 29.06 -38.01 0.49
N THR A 120 28.56 -38.21 1.71
CA THR A 120 28.46 -37.25 2.80
C THR A 120 29.75 -36.45 3.02
N GLU A 121 29.68 -35.11 3.03
CA GLU A 121 30.54 -34.27 3.87
C GLU A 121 29.77 -33.06 4.41
N PHE A 122 29.66 -33.00 5.75
CA PHE A 122 29.36 -31.78 6.50
C PHE A 122 30.64 -30.92 6.56
N PRO A 123 30.53 -29.59 6.45
CA PRO A 123 31.46 -28.73 7.15
C PRO A 123 30.70 -27.84 8.14
N GLY A 124 31.00 -28.04 9.42
CA GLY A 124 30.88 -26.97 10.40
C GLY A 124 32.11 -26.07 10.27
N GLU A 125 31.88 -24.77 10.10
CA GLU A 125 32.62 -23.69 10.76
C GLU A 125 31.93 -22.37 10.39
N GLU A 126 31.50 -21.66 11.43
CA GLU A 126 30.93 -20.33 11.35
C GLU A 126 32.04 -19.35 10.95
N THR A 127 31.95 -18.81 9.74
CA THR A 127 32.62 -17.57 9.36
C THR A 127 31.59 -16.66 8.68
N ASP A 128 31.51 -15.42 9.14
CA ASP A 128 30.68 -14.34 8.62
C ASP A 128 30.99 -14.10 7.13
N SER A 129 30.33 -14.87 6.25
CA SER A 129 30.37 -14.66 4.81
C SER A 129 29.20 -13.77 4.43
N ALA A 130 29.46 -12.46 4.41
CA ALA A 130 28.63 -11.50 3.71
C ALA A 130 28.50 -11.93 2.24
N GLY A 131 27.31 -12.39 1.86
CA GLY A 131 26.95 -12.60 0.45
C GLY A 131 26.47 -14.00 0.06
N ARG A 132 26.33 -14.96 0.99
CA ARG A 132 25.58 -16.18 0.64
C ARG A 132 24.11 -15.78 0.45
N VAL A 133 23.66 -15.74 -0.80
CA VAL A 133 22.25 -15.55 -1.15
C VAL A 133 21.47 -16.68 -0.48
N TRP A 134 20.90 -16.41 0.69
CA TRP A 134 20.19 -17.38 1.53
C TRP A 134 19.18 -18.17 0.70
N MET A 135 18.51 -17.49 -0.25
CA MET A 135 17.55 -18.07 -1.19
C MET A 135 17.54 -17.30 -2.52
N PRO A 136 17.62 -17.97 -3.69
CA PRO A 136 17.49 -17.32 -4.99
C PRO A 136 16.17 -16.55 -5.12
N GLY A 137 16.27 -15.25 -5.43
CA GLY A 137 15.11 -14.38 -5.66
C GLY A 137 14.39 -13.89 -4.39
N PHE A 138 14.91 -14.17 -3.19
CA PHE A 138 14.49 -13.45 -1.98
C PHE A 138 15.28 -12.15 -1.86
N GLN A 139 14.56 -11.02 -1.86
CA GLN A 139 15.14 -9.71 -1.62
C GLN A 139 14.55 -9.16 -0.31
N PRO A 140 15.33 -9.13 0.79
CA PRO A 140 14.91 -8.48 2.01
C PRO A 140 14.52 -7.03 1.75
N ARG A 141 13.53 -6.52 2.49
CA ARG A 141 13.24 -5.09 2.47
C ARG A 141 14.45 -4.33 3.02
N GLU A 142 14.70 -3.12 2.50
CA GLU A 142 15.68 -2.22 3.09
C GLU A 142 15.35 -1.98 4.58
N LYS A 143 16.39 -1.84 5.41
CA LYS A 143 16.27 -1.72 6.87
C LYS A 143 15.42 -0.51 7.28
N GLU A 144 15.42 0.55 6.47
CA GLU A 144 14.66 1.76 6.69
C GLU A 144 13.61 1.93 5.60
N GLU A 145 12.33 1.90 5.99
CA GLU A 145 11.24 2.29 5.10
C GLU A 145 11.16 3.81 5.03
N GLN A 146 11.57 4.39 3.91
CA GLN A 146 11.33 5.80 3.66
C GLN A 146 9.82 6.06 3.56
N VAL A 147 9.26 6.74 4.55
CA VAL A 147 7.86 7.18 4.55
C VAL A 147 7.70 8.26 3.50
N ARG A 148 7.32 7.87 2.28
CA ARG A 148 7.00 8.77 1.19
C ARG A 148 5.48 8.96 1.14
N ASN A 149 5.03 10.07 1.68
CA ASN A 149 3.64 10.49 1.67
C ASN A 149 3.61 11.88 1.04
N CYS A 150 2.71 12.18 0.12
CA CYS A 150 2.57 13.52 -0.46
C CYS A 150 2.44 14.66 0.58
N ALA A 151 2.20 14.36 1.86
CA ALA A 151 2.29 15.31 2.98
C ALA A 151 3.71 15.84 3.28
N THR A 152 4.79 15.19 2.82
CA THR A 152 6.18 15.65 2.99
C THR A 152 6.64 16.59 1.88
N LEU A 153 5.82 16.82 0.85
CA LEU A 153 6.13 17.77 -0.22
C LEU A 153 6.23 19.20 0.34
N PRO A 154 7.17 20.03 -0.17
CA PRO A 154 7.23 21.45 0.19
C PRO A 154 5.91 22.15 -0.07
N ARG A 155 5.46 22.98 0.87
CA ARG A 155 4.15 23.68 0.79
C ARG A 155 4.07 24.55 -0.45
N ASP A 156 5.12 25.31 -0.74
CA ASP A 156 5.20 26.18 -1.94
C ASP A 156 4.97 25.40 -3.24
N PHE A 157 5.47 24.16 -3.32
CA PHE A 157 5.25 23.30 -4.47
C PHE A 157 3.80 22.80 -4.55
N VAL A 158 3.21 22.43 -3.42
CA VAL A 158 1.80 22.04 -3.35
C VAL A 158 0.91 23.21 -3.75
N ASP A 159 1.20 24.41 -3.23
CA ASP A 159 0.43 25.62 -3.48
C ASP A 159 0.53 26.06 -4.95
N ASP A 160 1.71 25.98 -5.58
CA ASP A 160 1.88 26.22 -7.03
C ASP A 160 1.04 25.24 -7.86
N VAL A 161 1.06 23.94 -7.52
CA VAL A 161 0.26 22.93 -8.23
C VAL A 161 -1.24 23.17 -8.01
N VAL A 162 -1.66 23.45 -6.78
CA VAL A 162 -3.07 23.75 -6.46
C VAL A 162 -3.54 24.99 -7.21
N LEU A 163 -2.74 26.05 -7.24
CA LEU A 163 -3.09 27.29 -7.95
C LEU A 163 -3.20 27.08 -9.46
N ARG A 164 -2.26 26.35 -10.07
CA ARG A 164 -2.34 25.99 -11.50
C ARG A 164 -3.59 25.21 -11.82
N VAL A 165 -3.89 24.17 -11.04
CA VAL A 165 -5.09 23.36 -11.26
C VAL A 165 -6.37 24.19 -11.07
N ALA A 166 -6.42 25.05 -10.05
CA ALA A 166 -7.58 25.89 -9.81
C ALA A 166 -7.79 26.91 -10.96
N ASN A 167 -6.74 27.57 -11.43
CA ASN A 167 -6.81 28.49 -12.55
C ASN A 167 -7.25 27.78 -13.85
N LEU A 168 -6.82 26.54 -14.09
CA LEU A 168 -7.28 25.74 -15.22
C LEU A 168 -8.79 25.47 -15.15
N LEU A 169 -9.31 25.12 -13.97
CA LEU A 169 -10.75 24.90 -13.78
C LEU A 169 -11.54 26.21 -13.95
N LEU A 170 -11.02 27.35 -13.48
CA LEU A 170 -11.69 28.66 -13.56
C LEU A 170 -11.66 29.26 -14.98
N ASN A 171 -10.57 29.09 -15.72
CA ASN A 171 -10.39 29.71 -17.04
C ASN A 171 -11.12 28.94 -18.15
N ALA A 172 -11.33 27.64 -18.00
CA ALA A 172 -12.12 26.85 -18.95
C ALA A 172 -13.57 27.38 -19.12
N THR A 173 -14.08 28.11 -18.13
CA THR A 173 -15.39 28.77 -18.17
C THR A 173 -15.40 30.06 -19.00
N GLN A 174 -14.28 30.78 -19.12
CA GLN A 174 -14.22 32.05 -19.86
C GLN A 174 -14.28 31.85 -21.37
N GLU A 175 -13.72 30.76 -21.90
CA GLU A 175 -13.74 30.47 -23.34
C GLU A 175 -15.13 30.09 -23.89
N LYS A 176 -16.05 29.64 -23.03
CA LYS A 176 -17.41 29.21 -23.43
C LYS A 176 -18.48 30.29 -23.26
N SER A 177 -18.15 31.45 -22.67
CA SER A 177 -19.09 32.55 -22.41
C SER A 177 -19.40 33.43 -23.63
N CYS A 178 -18.83 33.15 -24.82
CA CYS A 178 -19.07 33.92 -26.04
C CYS A 178 -20.28 33.47 -26.88
N HIS A 179 -20.98 32.40 -26.49
CA HIS A 179 -22.21 31.96 -27.16
C HIS A 179 -23.26 31.43 -26.16
N ASN A 180 -24.04 32.35 -25.57
CA ASN A 180 -25.51 32.29 -25.56
C ASN A 180 -26.07 33.41 -24.69
N THR A 181 -27.12 34.03 -25.23
CA THR A 181 -27.92 35.10 -24.66
C THR A 181 -28.72 34.62 -23.44
N ASP A 182 -29.03 35.59 -22.56
CA ASP A 182 -30.13 35.57 -21.59
C ASP A 182 -30.00 34.66 -20.35
N SER A 183 -29.29 35.12 -19.32
CA SER A 183 -29.93 35.55 -18.07
C SER A 183 -28.90 36.17 -17.12
N VAL A 184 -29.16 37.41 -16.72
CA VAL A 184 -28.46 38.05 -15.60
C VAL A 184 -28.85 37.31 -14.34
N ASN A 185 -28.00 36.40 -13.86
CA ASN A 185 -28.08 35.84 -12.52
C ASN A 185 -26.84 36.27 -11.74
N THR A 186 -26.92 37.42 -11.10
CA THR A 186 -25.86 38.07 -10.30
C THR A 186 -25.57 37.35 -8.98
N ASN A 187 -25.63 36.01 -8.94
CA ASN A 187 -25.45 35.25 -7.70
C ASN A 187 -24.71 33.90 -7.85
N THR A 188 -24.18 33.59 -9.03
CA THR A 188 -23.40 32.36 -9.27
C THR A 188 -21.92 32.62 -9.03
N TRP A 189 -21.44 32.27 -7.84
CA TRP A 189 -20.00 32.14 -7.55
C TRP A 189 -19.36 31.19 -8.57
N ASN A 190 -18.24 31.59 -9.18
CA ASN A 190 -17.59 30.84 -10.24
C ASN A 190 -17.04 29.51 -9.71
N GLN A 191 -17.75 28.42 -9.97
CA GLN A 191 -17.31 27.08 -9.59
C GLN A 191 -16.30 26.48 -10.59
N GLY A 192 -16.01 27.17 -11.70
CA GLY A 192 -15.22 26.65 -12.80
C GLY A 192 -15.87 25.46 -13.53
N GLU A 193 -15.12 24.86 -14.44
CA GLU A 193 -15.48 23.62 -15.13
C GLU A 193 -14.96 22.38 -14.37
N SER A 194 -15.53 21.21 -14.66
CA SER A 194 -15.01 19.93 -14.21
C SER A 194 -14.00 19.35 -15.20
N LEU A 195 -12.78 19.06 -14.76
CA LEU A 195 -11.79 18.38 -15.59
C LEU A 195 -11.53 16.95 -15.08
N SER A 196 -11.31 16.03 -16.00
CA SER A 196 -10.83 14.69 -15.69
C SER A 196 -9.39 14.73 -15.18
N LEU A 197 -9.00 13.75 -14.35
CA LEU A 197 -7.62 13.63 -13.88
C LEU A 197 -6.59 13.53 -15.02
N LYS A 198 -7.01 13.06 -16.20
CA LYS A 198 -6.17 12.98 -17.40
C LYS A 198 -5.91 14.37 -17.98
N GLU A 199 -6.95 15.17 -18.17
CA GLU A 199 -6.83 16.55 -18.68
C GLU A 199 -5.98 17.41 -17.72
N VAL A 200 -6.22 17.29 -16.40
CA VAL A 200 -5.40 17.99 -15.40
C VAL A 200 -3.93 17.55 -15.48
N ALA A 201 -3.66 16.27 -15.71
CA ALA A 201 -2.29 15.78 -15.85
C ALA A 201 -1.64 16.27 -17.15
N GLU A 202 -2.38 16.41 -18.25
CA GLU A 202 -1.84 16.92 -19.54
C GLU A 202 -1.38 18.38 -19.44
N HIS A 203 -2.07 19.19 -18.64
CA HIS A 203 -1.69 20.58 -18.39
C HIS A 203 -0.59 20.77 -17.33
N LEU A 204 -0.21 19.71 -16.62
CA LEU A 204 0.90 19.75 -15.65
C LEU A 204 2.20 19.27 -16.29
N ASN A 205 3.30 19.92 -15.92
CA ASN A 205 4.62 19.57 -16.43
C ASN A 205 4.98 18.10 -16.08
N LYS A 206 5.64 17.42 -17.01
CA LYS A 206 6.08 16.02 -16.84
C LYS A 206 6.97 15.84 -15.59
N GLU A 207 7.76 16.84 -15.24
CA GLU A 207 8.62 16.84 -14.05
C GLU A 207 7.79 16.90 -12.75
N THR A 208 6.78 17.77 -12.70
CA THR A 208 5.82 17.86 -11.60
C THR A 208 5.12 16.51 -11.38
N LEU A 209 4.64 15.87 -12.45
CA LEU A 209 3.99 14.55 -12.35
C LEU A 209 4.93 13.44 -11.90
N LYS A 210 6.19 13.44 -12.36
CA LYS A 210 7.21 12.48 -11.90
C LYS A 210 7.46 12.65 -10.41
N ARG A 211 7.59 13.88 -9.92
CA ARG A 211 7.78 14.20 -8.51
C ARG A 211 6.57 13.80 -7.65
N LEU A 212 5.35 14.01 -8.15
CA LEU A 212 4.15 13.56 -7.45
C LEU A 212 4.05 12.03 -7.38
N LYS A 213 4.52 11.32 -8.42
CA LYS A 213 4.56 9.85 -8.46
C LYS A 213 5.66 9.28 -7.57
N SER A 214 6.83 9.93 -7.48
CA SER A 214 7.94 9.45 -6.65
C SER A 214 7.64 9.50 -5.15
N GLU A 215 6.74 10.39 -4.73
CA GLU A 215 6.26 10.53 -3.34
C GLU A 215 5.02 9.66 -3.03
N TYR A 216 4.76 8.63 -3.84
CA TYR A 216 3.78 7.54 -3.60
C TYR A 216 2.29 7.93 -3.39
N GLY A 217 1.88 9.18 -3.58
CA GLY A 217 0.46 9.56 -3.63
C GLY A 217 -0.06 9.96 -5.01
N GLY A 218 0.80 10.46 -5.91
CA GLY A 218 0.38 10.93 -7.22
C GLY A 218 -0.57 12.15 -7.18
N LEU A 219 -0.92 12.65 -8.36
CA LEU A 219 -1.78 13.84 -8.53
C LEU A 219 -3.13 13.70 -7.84
N GLN A 220 -3.77 12.53 -7.95
CA GLN A 220 -5.09 12.32 -7.35
C GLN A 220 -5.07 12.42 -5.82
N THR A 221 -4.03 11.91 -5.16
CA THR A 221 -3.93 11.99 -3.70
C THR A 221 -3.64 13.41 -3.24
N LEU A 222 -2.80 14.15 -3.98
CA LEU A 222 -2.59 15.57 -3.71
C LEU A 222 -3.91 16.35 -3.74
N LEU A 223 -4.68 16.19 -4.82
CA LEU A 223 -5.97 16.88 -4.98
C LEU A 223 -6.99 16.47 -3.90
N LYS A 224 -7.01 15.19 -3.51
CA LYS A 224 -7.84 14.72 -2.39
C LYS A 224 -7.40 15.28 -1.03
N ASN A 225 -6.10 15.49 -0.82
CA ASN A 225 -5.56 16.05 0.42
C ASN A 225 -5.85 17.56 0.52
N SER A 226 -5.82 18.27 -0.61
CA SER A 226 -6.21 19.68 -0.75
C SER A 226 -7.73 19.88 -0.72
N HIS A 227 -8.38 19.28 0.29
CA HIS A 227 -9.82 19.23 0.46
C HIS A 227 -10.49 20.61 0.65
N GLN A 228 -9.70 21.64 0.99
CA GLN A 228 -10.17 23.01 1.04
C GLN A 228 -10.66 23.46 -0.34
N VAL A 229 -9.88 23.17 -1.39
CA VAL A 229 -10.04 23.73 -2.73
C VAL A 229 -10.75 22.77 -3.67
N PHE A 230 -10.41 21.49 -3.63
CA PHE A 230 -10.87 20.52 -4.63
C PHE A 230 -11.79 19.44 -4.07
N GLU A 231 -12.71 19.00 -4.92
CA GLU A 231 -13.52 17.81 -4.73
C GLU A 231 -13.30 16.84 -5.91
N VAL A 232 -12.85 15.62 -5.60
CA VAL A 232 -12.56 14.58 -6.61
C VAL A 232 -13.67 13.53 -6.59
N LEU A 233 -14.59 13.60 -7.57
CA LEU A 233 -15.72 12.69 -7.73
C LEU A 233 -15.64 11.99 -9.09
N ASN A 234 -15.80 10.67 -9.12
CA ASN A 234 -15.84 9.86 -10.36
C ASN A 234 -14.65 10.10 -11.30
N GLY A 235 -13.45 10.37 -10.76
CA GLY A 235 -12.25 10.64 -11.56
C GLY A 235 -12.21 12.05 -12.20
N ARG A 236 -13.15 12.92 -11.83
CA ARG A 236 -13.18 14.34 -12.19
C ARG A 236 -12.89 15.22 -10.98
N VAL A 237 -12.23 16.33 -11.22
CA VAL A 237 -11.80 17.32 -10.25
C VAL A 237 -12.66 18.56 -10.44
N HIS A 238 -13.22 19.06 -9.35
CA HIS A 238 -14.04 20.27 -9.32
C HIS A 238 -13.51 21.19 -8.24
N ILE A 239 -13.74 22.49 -8.41
CA ILE A 239 -13.59 23.43 -7.30
C ILE A 239 -14.74 23.18 -6.32
N ARG A 240 -14.38 23.03 -5.04
CA ARG A 240 -15.30 22.71 -3.96
C ARG A 240 -16.15 23.93 -3.61
N ASP A 241 -17.46 23.80 -3.73
CA ASP A 241 -18.41 24.80 -3.24
C ASP A 241 -18.91 24.40 -1.84
N TRP A 242 -18.44 25.14 -0.83
CA TRP A 242 -18.82 24.92 0.56
C TRP A 242 -20.29 25.27 0.87
N ARG A 243 -20.99 26.03 0.01
CA ARG A 243 -22.43 26.31 0.16
C ARG A 243 -23.30 25.09 -0.13
N LYS A 244 -22.83 24.20 -1.00
CA LYS A 244 -23.53 22.97 -1.42
C LYS A 244 -23.25 21.79 -0.47
N GLU A 245 -22.46 22.00 0.59
CA GLU A 245 -22.15 20.95 1.55
C GLU A 245 -23.44 20.52 2.26
N LYS A 246 -23.89 19.28 1.96
CA LYS A 246 -25.00 18.68 2.68
C LYS A 246 -24.63 18.64 4.16
N PRO A 247 -25.45 19.17 5.09
CA PRO A 247 -25.18 19.10 6.51
C PRO A 247 -24.92 17.63 6.85
N SER A 248 -23.69 17.35 7.28
CA SER A 248 -23.22 16.01 7.60
C SER A 248 -24.23 15.36 8.53
N ARG A 249 -24.72 14.17 8.15
CA ARG A 249 -25.71 13.37 8.91
C ARG A 249 -25.45 13.53 10.42
N LYS A 250 -26.50 13.80 11.19
CA LYS A 250 -26.55 14.18 12.61
C LYS A 250 -25.75 13.34 13.63
N ASN A 251 -24.94 12.37 13.21
CA ASN A 251 -24.15 11.49 14.06
C ASN A 251 -22.65 11.56 13.72
N LYS A 252 -21.98 12.70 13.93
CA LYS A 252 -20.50 12.71 14.07
C LYS A 252 -20.18 12.33 15.52
N PRO A 253 -19.31 11.33 15.79
CA PRO A 253 -18.87 11.00 17.14
C PRO A 253 -18.20 12.23 17.78
N GLU A 254 -18.40 12.46 19.08
CA GLU A 254 -17.97 13.67 19.81
C GLU A 254 -16.49 14.02 19.59
N VAL A 255 -15.63 13.02 19.49
CA VAL A 255 -14.19 13.18 19.21
C VAL A 255 -13.94 13.95 17.90
N LYS A 256 -14.71 13.68 16.83
CA LYS A 256 -14.58 14.40 15.55
C LYS A 256 -15.12 15.82 15.61
N ARG A 257 -16.09 16.10 16.49
CA ARG A 257 -16.60 17.47 16.73
C ARG A 257 -15.55 18.34 17.41
N ARG A 258 -14.87 17.82 18.45
CA ARG A 258 -13.77 18.53 19.12
C ARG A 258 -12.61 18.85 18.18
N LEU A 259 -12.17 17.87 17.38
CA LEU A 259 -11.10 18.08 16.39
C LEU A 259 -11.46 19.11 15.30
N SER A 260 -12.76 19.23 14.94
CA SER A 260 -13.20 20.25 13.96
C SER A 260 -13.24 21.65 14.57
N ALA A 261 -13.50 21.75 15.88
CA ALA A 261 -13.49 23.02 16.60
C ALA A 261 -12.06 23.49 16.89
N GLU A 262 -11.13 22.57 17.18
CA GLU A 262 -9.69 22.86 17.33
C GLU A 262 -9.03 23.28 16.02
N ALA A 263 -9.51 22.75 14.88
CA ALA A 263 -9.00 23.13 13.56
C ALA A 263 -9.61 24.43 12.99
N PHE A 264 -10.59 25.03 13.66
CA PHE A 264 -11.31 26.22 13.17
C PHE A 264 -10.39 27.44 13.11
N LYS A 265 -10.26 28.04 11.92
CA LYS A 265 -9.42 29.22 11.64
C LYS A 265 -7.93 29.03 11.95
N THR A 266 -7.42 27.80 11.94
CA THR A 266 -5.98 27.50 12.07
C THR A 266 -5.17 27.73 10.79
N ARG A 267 -5.86 27.98 9.66
CA ARG A 267 -5.26 28.19 8.34
C ARG A 267 -5.99 29.28 7.58
N LEU A 268 -5.27 29.98 6.72
CA LEU A 268 -5.83 30.97 5.80
C LEU A 268 -6.78 30.30 4.80
N CYS A 269 -7.82 31.04 4.42
CA CYS A 269 -8.77 30.60 3.42
C CYS A 269 -8.17 30.75 2.02
N TRP A 270 -7.94 29.62 1.34
CA TRP A 270 -7.42 29.62 -0.03
C TRP A 270 -8.33 30.41 -0.98
N PHE A 271 -9.65 30.27 -0.84
CA PHE A 271 -10.60 31.01 -1.69
C PHE A 271 -10.56 32.52 -1.46
N PHE A 272 -10.32 32.97 -0.23
CA PHE A 272 -10.18 34.39 0.04
C PHE A 272 -8.93 34.98 -0.63
N LEU A 273 -7.83 34.22 -0.67
CA LEU A 273 -6.54 34.69 -1.20
C LEU A 273 -6.42 34.56 -2.73
N HIS A 274 -6.98 33.52 -3.32
CA HIS A 274 -6.66 33.12 -4.70
C HIS A 274 -7.86 33.02 -5.63
N HIS A 275 -9.09 32.98 -5.11
CA HIS A 275 -10.27 32.87 -5.97
C HIS A 275 -10.68 34.26 -6.49
N PRO A 276 -10.99 34.42 -7.80
CA PRO A 276 -11.36 35.73 -8.37
C PRO A 276 -12.62 36.34 -7.72
N ASP A 277 -13.59 35.50 -7.36
CA ASP A 277 -14.83 35.93 -6.68
C ASP A 277 -14.70 35.92 -5.13
N GLY A 278 -13.51 35.65 -4.59
CA GLY A 278 -13.30 35.46 -3.17
C GLY A 278 -13.96 34.19 -2.61
N CYS A 279 -14.06 34.11 -1.27
CA CYS A 279 -14.68 32.97 -0.60
C CYS A 279 -16.21 32.97 -0.78
N SER A 280 -16.78 31.81 -1.08
CA SER A 280 -18.24 31.66 -1.18
C SER A 280 -18.95 31.78 0.18
N LEU A 281 -18.25 31.60 1.30
CA LEU A 281 -18.81 31.74 2.64
C LEU A 281 -18.49 33.11 3.25
N PRO A 282 -19.36 33.68 4.10
CA PRO A 282 -18.99 34.81 4.94
C PRO A 282 -17.94 34.39 5.98
N SER A 283 -17.10 35.33 6.43
CA SER A 283 -15.96 35.05 7.34
C SER A 283 -16.33 34.37 8.66
N GLU A 284 -17.55 34.56 9.14
CA GLU A 284 -18.07 33.92 10.36
C GLU A 284 -18.41 32.44 10.16
N SER A 285 -18.83 32.07 8.95
CA SER A 285 -19.23 30.70 8.61
C SER A 285 -18.12 29.90 7.95
N CYS A 286 -17.02 30.55 7.56
CA CYS A 286 -15.88 29.90 6.94
C CYS A 286 -15.04 29.16 8.02
N PRO A 287 -14.74 27.87 7.82
CA PRO A 287 -13.84 27.14 8.73
C PRO A 287 -12.38 27.60 8.66
N TYR A 288 -12.05 28.49 7.71
CA TYR A 288 -10.71 29.02 7.47
C TYR A 288 -10.68 30.54 7.66
N ALA A 289 -9.52 31.07 8.04
CA ALA A 289 -9.35 32.49 8.35
C ALA A 289 -9.34 33.37 7.09
N HIS A 290 -10.17 34.42 7.06
CA HIS A 290 -10.16 35.44 6.00
C HIS A 290 -9.18 36.57 6.35
N GLY A 291 -7.89 36.26 6.28
CA GLY A 291 -6.80 37.16 6.66
C GLY A 291 -6.08 36.73 7.94
N THR A 292 -4.96 37.38 8.24
CA THR A 292 -4.12 37.04 9.39
C THR A 292 -4.79 37.36 10.73
N GLU A 293 -5.70 38.33 10.76
CA GLU A 293 -6.44 38.76 11.95
C GLU A 293 -7.39 37.67 12.49
N GLU A 294 -7.85 36.78 11.61
CA GLU A 294 -8.78 35.70 11.97
C GLU A 294 -8.08 34.40 12.34
N LEU A 295 -6.75 34.32 12.17
CA LEU A 295 -5.96 33.11 12.38
C LEU A 295 -5.81 32.82 13.89
N ARG A 296 -6.06 31.57 14.30
CA ARG A 296 -5.99 31.11 15.70
C ARG A 296 -4.96 30.00 15.89
#